data_AF-A0A969XND6-F1
#
_entry.id   AF-A0A969XND6-F1
#
_cell.length_a   1.000
_cell.length_b   1.000
_cell.length_c   1.000
_cell.angle_alpha   90.00
_cell.angle_beta   90.00
_cell.angle_gamma   90.00
#
_symmetry.space_group_name_H-M   'P 1'
#
loop_
_entity.id
_entity.type
_entity.pdbx_description
1 polymer ?
#
loop_
_entity_poly.entity_id
_entity_poly.type
_entity_poly.pdbx_seq_one_letter_code
_entity_poly.pdbx_strand_id
1 'polypeptide(L)'
;ALDAGAARWIAERGLALVGIDALSIEPYAEEMGPVHRALLAADVVVLEGLDLAGVAPGAYELLCLPLRIAGGDGAPARAVLREA
;
A
#
# COMPACT_ATOMS: atom_id res chain seq x y z
N ALA A 1 10.53 1.99 -1.59
CA ALA A 1 9.86 2.38 -2.84
C ALA A 1 9.97 1.24 -3.85
N LEU A 2 8.93 1.04 -4.65
CA LEU A 2 8.83 0.03 -5.70
C LEU A 2 9.17 0.64 -7.06
N ASP A 3 9.57 -0.23 -7.99
CA ASP A 3 9.68 0.10 -9.41
C ASP A 3 8.51 -0.51 -10.21
N ALA A 4 8.49 -0.26 -11.52
CA ALA A 4 7.46 -0.79 -12.40
C ALA A 4 7.44 -2.34 -12.47
N GLY A 5 8.59 -2.99 -12.31
CA GLY A 5 8.69 -4.45 -12.33
C GLY A 5 8.01 -5.07 -11.11
N ALA A 6 8.26 -4.51 -9.93
CA ALA A 6 7.62 -4.91 -8.68
C ALA A 6 6.10 -4.67 -8.72
N ALA A 7 5.66 -3.51 -9.23
CA ALA A 7 4.24 -3.20 -9.39
C ALA A 7 3.52 -4.24 -10.27
N ARG A 8 4.11 -4.58 -11.42
CA ARG A 8 3.57 -5.61 -12.32
C ARG A 8 3.51 -6.98 -11.65
N TRP A 9 4.58 -7.37 -10.94
CA TRP A 9 4.66 -8.65 -10.25
C TRP A 9 3.56 -8.81 -9.19
N ILE A 10 3.23 -7.73 -8.47
CA ILE A 10 2.15 -7.66 -7.47
C ILE A 10 0.79 -7.81 -8.16
N ALA A 11 0.54 -7.01 -9.20
CA ALA A 11 -0.70 -7.02 -9.96
C ALA A 11 -1.02 -8.41 -10.55
N GLU A 12 -0.02 -9.06 -11.17
CA GLU A 12 -0.16 -10.40 -11.79
C GLU A 12 -0.52 -11.50 -10.79
N ARG A 13 -0.30 -11.27 -9.48
CA ARG A 13 -0.62 -12.24 -8.41
C ARG A 13 -1.98 -12.04 -7.78
N GLY A 14 -2.73 -11.01 -8.17
CA GLY A 14 -4.05 -10.74 -7.61
C GLY A 14 -4.02 -10.38 -6.13
N LEU A 15 -2.96 -9.72 -5.68
CA LEU A 15 -2.88 -9.22 -4.30
C LEU A 15 -3.86 -8.05 -4.14
N ALA A 16 -4.67 -8.06 -3.07
CA ALA A 16 -5.66 -7.00 -2.85
C ALA A 16 -5.06 -5.70 -2.30
N LEU A 17 -3.90 -5.76 -1.64
CA LEU A 17 -3.28 -4.63 -0.97
C LEU A 17 -1.76 -4.80 -0.90
N VAL A 18 -1.03 -3.69 -1.01
CA VAL A 18 0.39 -3.58 -0.68
C VAL A 18 0.61 -2.42 0.31
N GLY A 19 1.42 -2.67 1.34
CA GLY A 19 1.78 -1.70 2.37
C GLY A 19 3.26 -1.33 2.34
N ILE A 20 3.59 -0.08 2.70
CA ILE A 20 4.96 0.40 2.88
C ILE A 20 5.10 1.29 4.12
N ASP A 21 6.27 1.23 4.75
CA ASP A 21 6.67 2.05 5.91
C ASP A 21 7.31 3.40 5.52
N ALA A 22 7.10 3.82 4.28
CA ALA A 22 7.54 5.10 3.73
C ALA A 22 6.34 5.98 3.40
N LEU A 23 6.58 7.28 3.23
CA LEU A 23 5.54 8.26 2.85
C LEU A 23 5.03 8.12 1.40
N SER A 24 5.64 7.25 0.60
CA SER A 24 5.23 6.95 -0.77
C SER A 24 5.68 5.55 -1.17
N ILE A 25 4.85 4.84 -1.93
CA ILE A 25 5.15 3.53 -2.52
C ILE A 25 6.18 3.63 -3.65
N GLU A 26 6.37 4.81 -4.23
CA GLU A 26 7.31 5.05 -5.34
C GLU A 26 8.30 6.18 -5.04
N PRO A 27 9.47 6.21 -5.70
CA PRO A 27 10.47 7.25 -5.47
C PRO A 27 9.95 8.62 -5.90
N TYR A 28 10.40 9.66 -5.19
CA TYR A 28 10.18 11.03 -5.65
C TYR A 28 11.02 11.29 -6.90
N ALA A 29 10.36 11.53 -8.04
CA ALA A 29 10.99 11.73 -9.34
C ALA A 29 10.25 12.82 -10.13
N GLU A 30 10.83 13.27 -11.26
CA GLU A 30 10.20 14.26 -12.15
C GLU A 30 8.83 13.78 -12.68
N GLU A 31 8.69 12.47 -12.92
CA GLU A 31 7.42 11.83 -13.24
C GLU A 31 6.96 10.92 -12.08
N MET A 32 5.98 11.41 -11.33
CA MET A 32 5.27 10.66 -10.30
C MET A 32 4.04 9.94 -10.87
N GLY A 33 3.68 8.82 -10.27
CA GLY A 33 2.47 8.07 -10.49
C GLY A 33 2.54 6.74 -11.26
N PRO A 34 3.62 6.33 -11.97
CA PRO A 34 3.54 5.10 -12.77
C PRO A 34 3.32 3.84 -11.92
N VAL A 35 3.91 3.77 -10.72
CA VAL A 35 3.70 2.62 -9.82
C VAL A 35 2.30 2.68 -9.21
N HIS A 36 1.87 3.84 -8.71
CA HIS A 36 0.52 4.05 -8.20
C HIS A 36 -0.55 3.64 -9.23
N ARG A 37 -0.44 4.15 -10.46
CA ARG A 37 -1.39 3.86 -11.55
C ARG A 37 -1.39 2.37 -11.89
N ALA A 38 -0.24 1.71 -11.95
CA ALA A 38 -0.17 0.29 -12.24
C ALA A 38 -0.84 -0.57 -11.16
N LEU A 39 -0.62 -0.26 -9.89
CA LEU A 39 -1.23 -0.97 -8.76
C LEU A 39 -2.74 -0.71 -8.70
N LEU A 40 -3.17 0.55 -8.78
CA LEU A 40 -4.57 0.94 -8.70
C LEU A 40 -5.39 0.46 -9.92
N ALA A 41 -4.80 0.42 -11.11
CA ALA A 41 -5.46 -0.15 -12.30
C ALA A 41 -5.65 -1.67 -12.21
N ALA A 42 -4.95 -2.34 -11.30
CA ALA A 42 -5.09 -3.75 -10.99
C ALA A 42 -5.89 -4.00 -9.69
N ASP A 43 -6.64 -3.00 -9.22
CA ASP A 43 -7.44 -3.05 -7.98
C ASP A 43 -6.62 -3.36 -6.71
N VAL A 44 -5.32 -3.07 -6.72
CA VAL A 44 -4.43 -3.21 -5.56
C VAL A 44 -4.46 -1.94 -4.73
N VAL A 45 -4.93 -2.02 -3.49
CA VAL A 45 -4.93 -0.89 -2.55
C VAL A 45 -3.50 -0.58 -2.11
N VAL A 46 -3.15 0.71 -2.09
CA VAL A 46 -1.86 1.19 -1.60
C VAL A 46 -2.03 1.72 -0.18
N LEU A 47 -1.24 1.20 0.76
CA LEU A 47 -1.20 1.62 2.16
C LEU A 47 0.19 2.18 2.51
N GLU A 48 0.27 3.46 2.85
CA GLU A 48 1.54 4.16 3.05
C GLU A 48 1.66 4.69 4.48
N GLY A 49 2.90 5.01 4.89
CA GLY A 49 3.19 5.59 6.20
C GLY A 49 2.99 4.62 7.37
N LEU A 50 3.16 3.31 7.14
CA LEU A 50 3.14 2.32 8.22
C LEU A 50 4.34 2.50 9.17
N ASP A 51 4.14 2.20 10.44
CA ASP A 51 5.24 2.02 11.38
C ASP A 51 5.43 0.52 11.65
N LEU A 52 6.55 -0.02 11.17
CA LEU A 52 6.91 -1.43 11.29
C LEU A 52 8.17 -1.66 12.16
N ALA A 53 8.69 -0.62 12.83
CA ALA A 53 9.99 -0.68 13.51
C ALA A 53 10.09 -1.75 14.62
N GLY A 54 8.95 -2.21 15.16
CA GLY A 54 8.87 -3.27 16.16
C GLY A 54 8.14 -4.54 15.70
N VAL A 55 7.86 -4.67 14.40
CA VAL A 55 7.07 -5.79 13.86
C VAL A 55 8.00 -6.86 13.28
N ALA A 56 7.89 -8.09 13.78
CA ALA A 56 8.63 -9.22 13.22
C ALA A 56 8.04 -9.64 11.87
N PRO A 57 8.84 -10.15 10.92
CA PRO A 57 8.32 -10.73 9.70
C PRO A 57 7.43 -11.95 9.99
N GLY A 58 6.28 -12.04 9.35
CA GLY A 58 5.35 -13.15 9.56
C GLY A 58 3.97 -12.90 8.95
N ALA A 59 3.07 -13.85 9.17
CA ALA A 59 1.66 -13.70 8.83
C ALA A 59 0.92 -13.03 9.98
N TYR A 60 0.11 -12.03 9.64
CA TYR A 60 -0.75 -11.29 10.56
C TYR A 60 -2.10 -11.06 9.89
N GLU A 61 -3.11 -10.79 10.70
CA GLU A 61 -4.32 -10.16 10.21
C GLU A 61 -4.20 -8.63 10.30
N LEU A 62 -4.37 -7.98 9.15
CA LEU A 62 -4.38 -6.53 9.03
C LEU A 62 -5.81 -5.99 9.21
N LEU A 63 -5.99 -5.11 10.20
CA LEU A 63 -7.17 -4.26 10.33
C LEU A 63 -6.79 -2.86 9.86
N CYS A 64 -7.30 -2.44 8.70
CA CYS A 64 -7.00 -1.14 8.10
C CYS A 64 -8.28 -0.54 7.48
N LEU A 65 -9.15 -0.01 8.34
CA LEU A 65 -10.42 0.57 7.92
C LEU A 65 -10.24 2.08 7.64
N PRO A 66 -10.35 2.52 6.38
CA PRO A 66 -10.26 3.94 6.05
C PRO A 66 -11.47 4.73 6.55
N LEU A 67 -11.27 6.02 6.83
CA LEU A 67 -12.40 6.94 7.02
C LEU A 67 -13.25 7.00 5.74
N ARG A 68 -14.57 7.09 5.91
CA ARG A 68 -15.53 7.24 4.79
C ARG A 68 -15.59 8.70 4.34
N ILE A 69 -14.65 9.11 3.49
CA ILE A 69 -14.56 10.47 2.94
C ILE A 69 -15.21 10.50 1.56
N ALA A 70 -16.31 11.25 1.41
CA ALA A 70 -16.97 11.40 0.11
C ALA A 70 -16.10 12.25 -0.84
N GLY A 71 -15.84 11.72 -2.05
CA GLY A 71 -15.01 12.40 -3.05
C GLY A 71 -13.51 12.43 -2.74
N GLY A 72 -13.05 11.66 -1.74
CA GLY A 72 -11.63 11.52 -1.44
C GLY A 72 -10.90 10.65 -2.46
N ASP A 73 -9.63 10.96 -2.68
CA ASP A 73 -8.63 10.17 -3.43
C ASP A 73 -7.91 9.14 -2.55
N GLY A 74 -8.05 9.30 -1.23
CA GLY A 74 -7.60 8.38 -0.20
C GLY A 74 -8.22 8.74 1.14
N ALA A 75 -7.84 8.01 2.19
CA ALA A 75 -8.28 8.31 3.54
C ALA A 75 -7.26 7.79 4.56
N PRO A 76 -7.07 8.51 5.69
CA PRO A 76 -6.30 7.98 6.79
C PRO A 76 -7.01 6.77 7.40
N ALA A 77 -6.21 5.86 7.95
CA ALA A 77 -6.69 4.68 8.66
C ALA A 77 -5.83 4.46 9.90
N ARG A 78 -6.41 3.85 10.93
CA ARG A 78 -5.62 3.25 12.01
C ARG A 78 -5.31 1.81 11.60
N ALA A 79 -4.12 1.61 11.02
CA ALA A 79 -3.64 0.27 10.68
C ALA A 79 -3.18 -0.45 11.97
N VAL A 80 -3.68 -1.67 12.18
CA VAL A 80 -3.31 -2.52 13.31
C VAL A 80 -3.09 -3.94 12.79
N LEU A 81 -2.07 -4.60 13.33
CA LEU A 81 -1.84 -6.03 13.13
C LEU A 81 -2.30 -6.80 14.37
N ARG A 82 -2.97 -7.94 14.17
CA ARG A 82 -3.19 -8.95 15.21
C ARG A 82 -2.60 -10.28 14.77
N GLU A 83 -2.20 -11.10 15.74
CA GLU A 83 -1.82 -12.49 15.47
C GLU A 83 -2.96 -13.22 14.76
N ALA A 84 -2.60 -14.04 13.78
CA ALA A 84 -3.54 -14.81 12.98
C ALA A 84 -4.13 -15.99 13.76
#